data_AF-A0A6M1RZP2-F1
#
_entry.id   AF-A0A6M1RZP2-F1
#
_cell.length_a   1.000
_cell.length_b   1.000
_cell.length_c   1.000
_cell.angle_alpha   90.00
_cell.angle_beta   90.00
_cell.angle_gamma   90.00
#
_symmetry.space_group_name_H-M   'P 1'
#
loop_
_entity.id
_entity.type
_entity.pdbx_description
1 polymer ?
#
loop_
_entity_poly.entity_id
_entity_poly.type
_entity_poly.pdbx_seq_one_letter_code
_entity_poly.pdbx_strand_id
1 'polypeptide(L)'
;MKFLKLQRLGEVQEKLKPVLAELGLQARYERNSTLGGDICFENEDGSLHHAVTILVTDTLFTNSSNPWKGTCLQIKDVGEEPLGYGDWKFVEWGCPSDTPKFRGDVDEIFAQIATYLKEYPVLRIRNSHPGLIDNTDFVKVLRDVEQTIQDKTDRSITVNRIDGVLSINFEVGDDKWRIDVANYDAKLVINDVEVNTVKGFSVPQVKEMLWEEWRKRDIPDLGFDF
;
A
#
# COMPACT_ATOMS: atom_id res chain seq x y z
N MET A 1 -33.98 1.21 -11.51
CA MET A 1 -33.28 -0.02 -11.11
C MET A 1 -32.82 0.10 -9.67
N LYS A 2 -33.51 -0.55 -8.72
CA LYS A 2 -33.12 -0.54 -7.30
C LYS A 2 -32.14 -1.70 -7.03
N PHE A 3 -30.87 -1.34 -6.86
CA PHE A 3 -29.83 -2.02 -6.06
C PHE A 3 -29.37 -3.46 -6.38
N LEU A 4 -29.25 -3.88 -7.65
CA LEU A 4 -28.61 -5.18 -8.00
C LEU A 4 -27.21 -5.35 -7.37
N LYS A 5 -26.44 -4.26 -7.29
CA LYS A 5 -25.14 -4.25 -6.59
C LYS A 5 -25.31 -4.59 -5.10
N LEU A 6 -26.16 -3.88 -4.36
CA LEU A 6 -26.35 -4.18 -2.93
C LEU A 6 -26.89 -5.59 -2.68
N GLN A 7 -27.72 -6.12 -3.58
CA GLN A 7 -28.19 -7.50 -3.50
C GLN A 7 -27.04 -8.50 -3.63
N ARG A 8 -26.16 -8.32 -4.63
CA ARG A 8 -24.95 -9.14 -4.82
C ARG A 8 -24.02 -9.06 -3.61
N LEU A 9 -23.82 -7.86 -3.05
CA LEU A 9 -23.02 -7.71 -1.83
C LEU A 9 -23.67 -8.43 -0.64
N GLY A 10 -24.97 -8.32 -0.45
CA GLY A 10 -25.69 -9.03 0.62
C GLY A 10 -25.54 -10.54 0.51
N GLU A 11 -25.62 -11.09 -0.70
CA GLU A 11 -25.42 -12.51 -0.96
C GLU A 11 -23.98 -12.96 -0.65
N VAL A 12 -22.98 -12.15 -1.01
CA VAL A 12 -21.57 -12.38 -0.63
C VAL A 12 -21.41 -12.38 0.88
N GLN A 13 -21.98 -11.39 1.57
CA GLN A 13 -21.91 -11.28 3.02
C GLN A 13 -22.58 -12.44 3.73
N GLU A 14 -23.69 -12.96 3.20
CA GLU A 14 -24.41 -14.11 3.77
C GLU A 14 -23.66 -15.42 3.52
N LYS A 15 -23.36 -15.73 2.25
CA LYS A 15 -22.76 -17.01 1.85
C LYS A 15 -21.30 -17.17 2.28
N LEU A 16 -20.54 -16.07 2.37
CA LEU A 16 -19.14 -16.10 2.81
C LEU A 16 -18.96 -15.70 4.28
N LYS A 17 -20.04 -15.47 5.04
CA LYS A 17 -19.96 -15.06 6.44
C LYS A 17 -18.97 -15.90 7.27
N PRO A 18 -18.95 -17.25 7.20
CA PRO A 18 -18.05 -18.06 8.03
C PRO A 18 -16.58 -17.81 7.70
N VAL A 19 -16.21 -17.80 6.42
CA VAL A 19 -14.82 -17.59 5.99
C VAL A 19 -14.36 -16.15 6.25
N LEU A 20 -15.24 -15.17 6.04
CA LEU A 20 -14.90 -13.77 6.32
C LEU A 20 -14.73 -13.51 7.83
N ALA A 21 -15.55 -14.13 8.68
CA ALA A 21 -15.41 -14.03 10.12
C ALA A 21 -14.12 -14.67 10.63
N GLU A 22 -13.72 -15.82 10.07
CA GLU A 22 -12.44 -16.49 10.38
C GLU A 22 -11.24 -15.59 10.03
N LEU A 23 -11.32 -14.90 8.89
CA LEU A 23 -10.26 -13.99 8.42
C LEU A 23 -10.31 -12.61 9.08
N GLY A 24 -11.34 -12.30 9.87
CA GLY A 24 -11.55 -10.99 10.48
C GLY A 24 -11.91 -9.89 9.47
N LEU A 25 -12.53 -10.25 8.35
CA LEU A 25 -12.85 -9.37 7.22
C LEU A 25 -14.36 -9.22 7.00
N GLN A 26 -14.72 -8.23 6.20
CA GLN A 26 -16.07 -7.98 5.70
C GLN A 26 -16.01 -7.69 4.20
N ALA A 27 -17.04 -8.12 3.47
CA ALA A 27 -17.20 -7.74 2.06
C ALA A 27 -17.75 -6.31 1.94
N ARG A 28 -17.16 -5.49 1.06
CA ARG A 28 -17.53 -4.10 0.81
C ARG A 28 -17.42 -3.75 -0.69
N TYR A 29 -18.16 -2.74 -1.14
CA TYR A 29 -17.97 -2.16 -2.47
C TYR A 29 -16.85 -1.13 -2.44
N GLU A 30 -15.87 -1.25 -3.33
CA GLU A 30 -14.82 -0.24 -3.48
C GLU A 30 -15.24 0.79 -4.52
N ARG A 31 -15.60 2.01 -4.07
CA ARG A 31 -16.19 3.05 -4.93
C ARG A 31 -15.19 3.73 -5.87
N ASN A 32 -13.91 3.68 -5.52
CA ASN A 32 -12.78 4.22 -6.26
C ASN A 32 -11.68 3.14 -6.32
N SER A 33 -11.93 2.02 -7.00
CA SER A 33 -10.85 1.08 -7.21
C SER A 33 -9.93 1.66 -8.28
N THR A 34 -8.86 2.32 -7.83
CA THR A 34 -7.62 2.45 -8.61
C THR A 34 -7.11 1.07 -9.06
N LEU A 35 -7.65 0.01 -8.46
CA LEU A 35 -7.25 -1.39 -8.53
C LEU A 35 -8.28 -2.31 -9.21
N GLY A 36 -9.39 -1.79 -9.75
CA GLY A 36 -10.27 -2.54 -10.67
C GLY A 36 -11.27 -3.56 -10.08
N GLY A 37 -11.30 -3.84 -8.78
CA GLY A 37 -12.32 -4.72 -8.17
C GLY A 37 -13.64 -4.01 -7.85
N ASP A 38 -14.78 -4.71 -7.94
CA ASP A 38 -16.08 -4.19 -7.51
C ASP A 38 -16.35 -4.50 -6.03
N ILE A 39 -16.10 -5.74 -5.59
CA ILE A 39 -16.25 -6.16 -4.20
C ILE A 39 -14.89 -6.55 -3.63
N CYS A 40 -14.45 -5.87 -2.57
CA CYS A 40 -13.25 -6.17 -1.82
C CYS A 40 -13.60 -6.79 -0.45
N PHE A 41 -12.60 -7.42 0.19
CA PHE A 41 -12.71 -7.92 1.55
C PHE A 41 -11.69 -7.22 2.43
N GLU A 42 -12.17 -6.47 3.41
CA GLU A 42 -11.34 -5.67 4.32
C GLU A 42 -11.94 -5.70 5.73
N ASN A 43 -11.14 -5.47 6.75
CA ASN A 43 -11.65 -5.29 8.10
C ASN A 43 -12.24 -3.88 8.29
N GLU A 44 -12.73 -3.59 9.50
CA GLU A 44 -13.53 -2.38 9.73
C GLU A 44 -12.76 -1.07 9.50
N ASP A 45 -11.50 -1.02 9.97
CA ASP A 45 -10.61 0.14 9.92
C ASP A 45 -9.76 0.21 8.62
N GLY A 46 -9.89 -0.77 7.73
CA GLY A 46 -9.12 -0.86 6.48
C GLY A 46 -7.63 -1.09 6.69
N SER A 47 -7.26 -1.74 7.78
CA SER A 47 -5.88 -2.11 8.11
C SER A 47 -5.53 -3.52 7.58
N LEU A 48 -6.53 -4.36 7.36
CA LEU A 48 -6.42 -5.69 6.75
C LEU A 48 -7.24 -5.75 5.46
N HIS A 49 -6.63 -6.26 4.40
CA HIS A 49 -7.27 -6.44 3.09
C HIS A 49 -6.97 -7.83 2.57
N HIS A 50 -7.92 -8.48 1.89
CA HIS A 50 -7.61 -9.73 1.20
C HIS A 50 -6.91 -9.46 -0.13
N ALA A 51 -6.01 -10.36 -0.53
CA ALA A 51 -5.43 -10.35 -1.88
C ALA A 51 -6.44 -10.65 -3.00
N VAL A 52 -7.65 -11.13 -2.66
CA VAL A 52 -8.67 -11.53 -3.63
C VAL A 52 -9.78 -10.49 -3.62
N THR A 53 -10.25 -10.09 -4.79
CA THR A 53 -11.44 -9.25 -4.97
C THR A 53 -12.36 -9.89 -6.00
N ILE A 54 -13.64 -9.50 -6.01
CA ILE A 54 -14.58 -9.93 -7.03
C ILE A 54 -14.72 -8.82 -8.07
N LEU A 55 -14.49 -9.17 -9.34
CA LEU A 55 -14.75 -8.32 -10.48
C LEU A 55 -16.15 -8.62 -11.02
N VAL A 56 -17.08 -7.68 -10.84
CA VAL A 56 -18.48 -7.84 -11.20
C VAL A 56 -18.72 -7.25 -12.59
N THR A 57 -18.74 -8.11 -13.62
CA THR A 57 -19.03 -7.65 -14.98
C THR A 57 -20.50 -7.24 -15.12
N ASP A 58 -20.75 -5.93 -15.20
CA ASP A 58 -22.11 -5.36 -15.22
C ASP A 58 -22.86 -5.55 -16.55
N THR A 59 -22.20 -5.97 -17.64
CA THR A 59 -22.71 -5.68 -19.00
C THR A 59 -23.12 -6.86 -19.89
N LEU A 60 -22.87 -8.12 -19.54
CA LEU A 60 -23.03 -9.23 -20.51
C LEU A 60 -24.08 -10.30 -20.20
N PHE A 61 -24.68 -10.32 -19.01
CA PHE A 61 -25.52 -11.46 -18.58
C PHE A 61 -26.89 -11.07 -18.01
N THR A 62 -27.47 -9.95 -18.45
CA THR A 62 -28.82 -9.52 -18.00
C THR A 62 -29.93 -10.55 -18.25
N ASN A 63 -29.68 -11.55 -19.11
CA ASN A 63 -30.63 -12.63 -19.43
C ASN A 63 -30.24 -14.00 -18.83
N SER A 64 -29.23 -14.07 -17.95
CA SER A 64 -28.88 -15.31 -17.27
C SER A 64 -29.67 -15.46 -15.97
N SER A 65 -30.15 -16.68 -15.69
CA SER A 65 -30.71 -17.04 -14.37
C SER A 65 -29.67 -17.01 -13.26
N ASN A 66 -28.37 -17.05 -13.58
CA ASN A 66 -27.29 -16.93 -12.61
C ASN A 66 -26.69 -15.50 -12.69
N PRO A 67 -26.93 -14.63 -11.70
CA PRO A 67 -26.42 -13.27 -11.70
C PRO A 67 -24.90 -13.17 -11.50
N TRP A 68 -24.22 -14.26 -11.16
CA TRP A 68 -22.76 -14.34 -10.97
C TRP A 68 -22.02 -14.89 -12.18
N LYS A 69 -22.75 -15.41 -13.18
CA LYS A 69 -22.15 -15.91 -14.41
C LYS A 69 -21.37 -14.80 -15.11
N GLY A 70 -20.13 -15.11 -15.49
CA GLY A 70 -19.25 -14.16 -16.17
C GLY A 70 -18.50 -13.17 -15.27
N THR A 71 -18.76 -13.19 -13.96
CA THR A 71 -17.88 -12.55 -12.97
C THR A 71 -16.64 -13.42 -12.76
N CYS A 72 -15.56 -12.85 -12.25
CA CYS A 72 -14.34 -13.56 -11.92
C CYS A 72 -13.73 -12.99 -10.64
N LEU A 73 -12.74 -13.70 -10.11
CA LEU A 73 -11.88 -13.18 -9.08
C LEU A 73 -10.73 -12.44 -9.72
N GLN A 74 -10.30 -11.38 -9.07
CA GLN A 74 -9.03 -10.74 -9.33
C GLN A 74 -8.13 -10.97 -8.11
N ILE A 75 -6.90 -11.37 -8.38
CA ILE A 75 -5.90 -11.75 -7.38
C ILE A 75 -4.78 -10.74 -7.46
N LYS A 76 -4.57 -10.01 -6.38
CA LYS A 76 -3.48 -9.06 -6.21
C LYS A 76 -2.18 -9.84 -6.04
N ASP A 77 -1.21 -9.52 -6.88
CA ASP A 77 0.16 -9.96 -6.70
C ASP A 77 0.83 -9.02 -5.70
N VAL A 78 1.27 -9.56 -4.56
CA VAL A 78 1.84 -8.77 -3.47
C VAL A 78 3.08 -9.45 -2.93
N GLY A 79 4.20 -8.73 -3.02
CA GLY A 79 5.48 -9.13 -2.46
C GLY A 79 5.83 -8.30 -1.24
N GLU A 80 6.62 -8.88 -0.34
CA GLU A 80 7.32 -8.13 0.69
C GLU A 80 8.82 -8.10 0.37
N GLU A 81 9.38 -6.91 0.20
CA GLU A 81 10.80 -6.70 -0.08
C GLU A 81 11.51 -6.10 1.15
N PRO A 82 12.58 -6.72 1.68
CA PRO A 82 13.40 -6.11 2.73
C PRO A 82 14.03 -4.80 2.26
N LEU A 83 13.97 -3.75 3.08
CA LEU A 83 14.53 -2.44 2.74
C LEU A 83 15.99 -2.24 3.18
N GLY A 84 16.55 -3.14 3.99
CA GLY A 84 17.92 -3.02 4.51
C GLY A 84 18.07 -2.12 5.75
N TYR A 85 16.98 -1.54 6.25
CA TYR A 85 16.95 -0.70 7.45
C TYR A 85 16.29 -1.44 8.60
N GLY A 86 17.01 -2.35 9.28
CA GLY A 86 16.42 -3.21 10.31
C GLY A 86 15.38 -4.20 9.74
N ASP A 87 14.26 -4.39 10.44
CA ASP A 87 13.19 -5.32 10.04
C ASP A 87 12.17 -4.70 9.06
N TRP A 88 12.43 -3.49 8.54
CA TRP A 88 11.52 -2.80 7.63
C TRP A 88 11.44 -3.51 6.27
N LYS A 89 10.20 -3.71 5.82
CA LYS A 89 9.89 -4.25 4.49
C LYS A 89 8.95 -3.34 3.73
N PHE A 90 9.10 -3.28 2.42
CA PHE A 90 8.19 -2.63 1.49
C PHE A 90 7.19 -3.65 0.94
N VAL A 91 5.92 -3.26 0.90
CA VAL A 91 4.84 -4.02 0.25
C VAL A 91 4.79 -3.60 -1.21
N GLU A 92 5.32 -4.44 -2.09
CA GLU A 92 5.30 -4.21 -3.53
C GLU A 92 4.02 -4.78 -4.13
N TRP A 93 3.29 -3.93 -4.85
CA TRP A 93 2.07 -4.30 -5.55
C TRP A 93 2.40 -4.61 -7.01
N GLY A 94 2.30 -5.89 -7.38
CA GLY A 94 2.45 -6.37 -8.74
C GLY A 94 1.18 -6.17 -9.59
N CYS A 95 1.24 -6.66 -10.83
CA CYS A 95 0.08 -6.68 -11.70
C CYS A 95 -0.94 -7.72 -11.22
N PRO A 96 -2.21 -7.35 -10.98
CA PRO A 96 -3.22 -8.32 -10.61
C PRO A 96 -3.49 -9.30 -11.76
N SER A 97 -3.94 -10.50 -11.41
CA SER A 97 -4.35 -11.53 -12.37
C SER A 97 -5.82 -11.91 -12.17
N ASP A 98 -6.52 -12.16 -13.29
CA ASP A 98 -7.93 -12.55 -13.26
C ASP A 98 -8.04 -14.08 -13.37
N THR A 99 -8.93 -14.67 -12.56
CA THR A 99 -9.30 -16.08 -12.73
C THR A 99 -10.16 -16.26 -13.98
N PRO A 100 -10.31 -17.50 -14.49
CA PRO A 100 -11.37 -17.80 -15.44
C PRO A 100 -12.73 -17.35 -14.90
N LYS A 101 -13.56 -16.80 -15.79
CA LYS A 101 -14.93 -16.39 -15.46
C LYS A 101 -15.75 -17.56 -14.95
N PHE A 102 -16.56 -17.31 -13.94
CA PHE A 102 -17.47 -18.29 -13.38
C PHE A 102 -18.51 -18.75 -14.41
N ARG A 103 -18.72 -20.06 -14.46
CA ARG A 103 -19.67 -20.72 -15.37
C ARG A 103 -20.64 -21.68 -14.66
N GLY A 104 -20.33 -22.05 -13.42
CA GLY A 104 -21.12 -22.98 -12.61
C GLY A 104 -22.44 -22.38 -12.11
N ASP A 105 -23.11 -23.12 -11.26
CA ASP A 105 -24.24 -22.59 -10.49
C ASP A 105 -23.76 -21.65 -9.36
N VAL A 106 -24.71 -21.05 -8.64
CA VAL A 106 -24.39 -20.06 -7.60
C VAL A 106 -23.60 -20.69 -6.45
N ASP A 107 -23.93 -21.91 -6.03
CA ASP A 107 -23.30 -22.53 -4.87
C ASP A 107 -21.88 -23.00 -5.19
N GLU A 108 -21.65 -23.52 -6.39
CA GLU A 108 -20.30 -23.83 -6.91
C GLU A 108 -19.42 -22.58 -6.95
N ILE A 109 -19.98 -21.44 -7.37
CA ILE A 109 -19.25 -20.16 -7.42
C ILE A 109 -18.82 -19.74 -6.01
N PHE A 110 -19.74 -19.74 -5.04
CA PHE A 110 -19.39 -19.33 -3.67
C PHE A 110 -18.45 -20.30 -2.97
N ALA A 111 -18.54 -21.60 -3.27
CA ALA A 111 -17.53 -22.57 -2.83
C ALA A 111 -16.15 -22.24 -3.42
N GLN A 112 -16.08 -21.91 -4.71
CA GLN A 112 -14.84 -21.49 -5.35
C GLN A 112 -14.28 -20.21 -4.72
N ILE A 113 -15.09 -19.18 -4.51
CA ILE A 113 -14.64 -17.94 -3.85
C ILE A 113 -14.08 -18.24 -2.45
N ALA A 114 -14.78 -19.07 -1.66
CA ALA A 114 -14.31 -19.45 -0.33
C ALA A 114 -12.98 -20.20 -0.36
N THR A 115 -12.74 -21.05 -1.37
CA THR A 115 -11.44 -21.72 -1.57
C THR A 115 -10.33 -20.70 -1.81
N TYR A 116 -10.52 -19.74 -2.72
CA TYR A 116 -9.51 -18.71 -2.98
C TYR A 116 -9.25 -17.82 -1.76
N LEU A 117 -10.29 -17.51 -0.96
CA LEU A 117 -10.11 -16.78 0.30
C LEU A 117 -9.30 -17.56 1.36
N LYS A 118 -9.23 -18.88 1.26
CA LYS A 118 -8.42 -19.70 2.16
C LYS A 118 -7.00 -19.94 1.65
N GLU A 119 -6.83 -19.96 0.32
CA GLU A 119 -5.55 -20.24 -0.32
C GLU A 119 -4.65 -18.99 -0.41
N TYR A 120 -5.24 -17.81 -0.53
CA TYR A 120 -4.51 -16.56 -0.73
C TYR A 120 -4.42 -15.72 0.55
N PRO A 121 -3.38 -14.87 0.69
CA PRO A 121 -3.09 -14.20 1.94
C PRO A 121 -4.04 -13.03 2.24
N VAL A 122 -4.22 -12.78 3.55
CA VAL A 122 -4.67 -11.49 4.07
C VAL A 122 -3.46 -10.56 4.19
N LEU A 123 -3.56 -9.44 3.52
CA LEU A 123 -2.56 -8.39 3.42
C LEU A 123 -2.73 -7.41 4.59
N ARG A 124 -1.60 -7.07 5.21
CA ARG A 124 -1.50 -6.03 6.24
C ARG A 124 -1.01 -4.76 5.56
N ILE A 125 -1.87 -3.76 5.46
CA ILE A 125 -1.53 -2.49 4.79
C ILE A 125 -1.53 -1.33 5.78
N ARG A 126 -1.01 -0.17 5.37
CA ARG A 126 -0.91 1.04 6.18
C ARG A 126 -0.16 0.79 7.50
N ASN A 127 -0.72 1.33 8.60
CA ASN A 127 -0.17 1.23 9.95
C ASN A 127 -0.54 -0.08 10.66
N SER A 128 -1.14 -1.06 9.96
CA SER A 128 -1.55 -2.35 10.54
C SER A 128 -0.38 -3.22 10.99
N HIS A 129 0.82 -2.96 10.46
CA HIS A 129 2.04 -3.67 10.82
C HIS A 129 3.18 -2.68 11.08
N PRO A 130 3.85 -2.77 12.25
CA PRO A 130 4.87 -1.80 12.64
C PRO A 130 6.11 -1.82 11.75
N GLY A 131 6.36 -2.90 11.01
CA GLY A 131 7.51 -3.06 10.11
C GLY A 131 7.21 -3.10 8.61
N LEU A 132 5.96 -2.84 8.17
CA LEU A 132 5.61 -2.82 6.74
C LEU A 132 5.36 -1.40 6.25
N ILE A 133 5.92 -1.06 5.09
CA ILE A 133 5.71 0.19 4.37
C ILE A 133 4.96 -0.11 3.09
N ASP A 134 3.82 0.53 2.86
CA ASP A 134 3.06 0.46 1.61
C ASP A 134 3.08 1.79 0.82
N ASN A 135 3.79 2.79 1.35
CA ASN A 135 3.97 4.09 0.71
C ASN A 135 5.12 4.03 -0.30
N THR A 136 4.78 3.81 -1.57
CA THR A 136 5.73 3.79 -2.70
C THR A 136 6.53 5.09 -2.82
N ASP A 137 5.93 6.23 -2.50
CA ASP A 137 6.56 7.54 -2.60
C ASP A 137 7.67 7.69 -1.54
N PHE A 138 7.43 7.23 -0.31
CA PHE A 138 8.46 7.15 0.73
C PHE A 138 9.64 6.29 0.28
N VAL A 139 9.38 5.08 -0.27
CA VAL A 139 10.45 4.16 -0.69
C VAL A 139 11.26 4.73 -1.86
N LYS A 140 10.61 5.42 -2.80
CA LYS A 140 11.31 6.15 -3.87
C LYS A 140 12.23 7.23 -3.32
N VAL A 141 11.76 8.03 -2.36
CA VAL A 141 12.62 9.04 -1.72
C VAL A 141 13.78 8.37 -1.01
N LEU A 142 13.52 7.38 -0.15
CA LEU A 142 14.54 6.66 0.61
C LEU A 142 15.66 6.14 -0.29
N ARG A 143 15.32 5.38 -1.35
CA ARG A 143 16.31 4.81 -2.28
C ARG A 143 17.08 5.88 -3.05
N ASP A 144 16.43 7.00 -3.39
CA ASP A 144 17.04 8.02 -4.24
C ASP A 144 17.95 8.98 -3.45
N VAL A 145 17.60 9.30 -2.19
CA VAL A 145 18.38 10.21 -1.33
C VAL A 145 19.44 9.49 -0.49
N GLU A 146 19.39 8.16 -0.38
CA GLU A 146 20.32 7.36 0.43
C GLU A 146 21.77 7.68 0.12
N GLN A 147 22.18 7.55 -1.15
CA GLN A 147 23.56 7.84 -1.56
C GLN A 147 23.94 9.28 -1.24
N THR A 148 23.04 10.22 -1.55
CA THR A 148 23.27 11.64 -1.32
C THR A 148 23.48 11.98 0.16
N ILE A 149 22.79 11.27 1.07
CA ILE A 149 23.02 11.40 2.51
C ILE A 149 24.35 10.76 2.90
N GLN A 150 24.66 9.56 2.40
CA GLN A 150 25.92 8.85 2.69
C GLN A 150 27.17 9.62 2.23
N ASP A 151 27.04 10.45 1.18
CA ASP A 151 28.12 11.36 0.75
C ASP A 151 28.43 12.46 1.79
N LYS A 152 27.48 12.77 2.68
CA LYS A 152 27.54 13.85 3.68
C LYS A 152 27.70 13.38 5.12
N THR A 153 27.41 12.12 5.41
CA THR A 153 27.50 11.56 6.77
C THR A 153 27.96 10.11 6.78
N ASP A 154 28.77 9.76 7.79
CA ASP A 154 29.20 8.39 8.08
C ASP A 154 28.22 7.66 9.01
N ARG A 155 27.18 8.36 9.50
CA ARG A 155 26.17 7.81 10.41
C ARG A 155 25.08 7.08 9.64
N SER A 156 24.59 6.00 10.23
CA SER A 156 23.55 5.16 9.63
C SER A 156 22.22 5.91 9.47
N ILE A 157 21.61 5.76 8.31
CA ILE A 157 20.22 6.15 8.08
C ILE A 157 19.31 5.18 8.84
N THR A 158 18.27 5.70 9.48
CA THR A 158 17.22 4.91 10.14
C THR A 158 15.85 5.29 9.64
N VAL A 159 14.95 4.30 9.56
CA VAL A 159 13.56 4.50 9.17
C VAL A 159 12.68 4.36 10.41
N ASN A 160 11.81 5.35 10.62
CA ASN A 160 10.89 5.36 11.76
C ASN A 160 9.46 5.66 11.30
N ARG A 161 8.49 5.22 12.09
CA ARG A 161 7.07 5.57 11.95
C ARG A 161 6.54 6.08 13.28
N ILE A 162 6.06 7.32 13.30
CA ILE A 162 5.44 7.95 14.47
C ILE A 162 4.09 8.51 14.06
N ASP A 163 3.03 8.12 14.75
CA ASP A 163 1.65 8.54 14.48
C ASP A 163 1.23 8.36 12.99
N GLY A 164 1.76 7.31 12.36
CA GLY A 164 1.48 6.98 10.96
C GLY A 164 2.29 7.76 9.92
N VAL A 165 3.17 8.67 10.35
CA VAL A 165 4.10 9.39 9.48
C VAL A 165 5.40 8.60 9.38
N LEU A 166 5.80 8.26 8.15
CA LEU A 166 7.08 7.61 7.88
C LEU A 166 8.18 8.66 7.76
N SER A 167 9.34 8.36 8.31
CA SER A 167 10.46 9.29 8.34
C SER A 167 11.80 8.62 8.03
N ILE A 168 12.63 9.32 7.27
CA ILE A 168 14.03 8.98 7.03
C ILE A 168 14.85 9.84 7.97
N ASN A 169 15.60 9.23 8.88
CA ASN A 169 16.32 9.91 9.95
C ASN A 169 17.82 9.67 9.77
N PHE A 170 18.61 10.72 9.92
CA PHE A 170 20.07 10.67 9.84
C PHE A 170 20.66 11.85 10.61
N GLU A 171 21.97 11.86 10.76
CA GLU A 171 22.67 12.89 11.54
C GLU A 171 23.82 13.44 10.70
N VAL A 172 24.00 14.76 10.71
CA VAL A 172 25.11 15.43 10.03
C VAL A 172 25.82 16.32 11.04
N GLY A 173 27.03 15.94 11.43
CA GLY A 173 27.70 16.55 12.58
C GLY A 173 26.90 16.33 13.87
N ASP A 174 26.49 17.42 14.51
CA ASP A 174 25.64 17.42 15.71
C ASP A 174 24.15 17.63 15.39
N ASP A 175 23.81 17.95 14.14
CA ASP A 175 22.43 18.18 13.73
C ASP A 175 21.71 16.85 13.46
N LYS A 176 20.49 16.74 13.96
CA LYS A 176 19.57 15.63 13.68
C LYS A 176 18.64 16.00 12.54
N TRP A 177 18.70 15.24 11.46
CA TRP A 177 17.93 15.47 10.24
C TRP A 177 16.85 14.41 10.09
N ARG A 178 15.68 14.85 9.67
CA ARG A 178 14.53 13.98 9.44
C ARG A 178 13.75 14.43 8.22
N ILE A 179 13.44 13.50 7.32
CA ILE A 179 12.54 13.71 6.18
C ILE A 179 11.23 12.98 6.48
N ASP A 180 10.19 13.73 6.81
CA ASP A 180 8.85 13.18 7.06
C ASP A 180 8.08 13.11 5.73
N VAL A 181 7.54 11.94 5.37
CA VAL A 181 6.77 11.75 4.13
C VAL A 181 5.35 11.30 4.47
N ALA A 182 4.37 12.14 4.15
CA ALA A 182 2.96 11.87 4.37
C ALA A 182 2.09 12.67 3.40
N ASN A 183 0.94 12.11 2.99
CA ASN A 183 -0.07 12.81 2.18
C ASN A 183 0.48 13.46 0.89
N TYR A 184 1.39 12.79 0.19
CA TYR A 184 2.10 13.31 -0.99
C TYR A 184 3.01 14.52 -0.71
N ASP A 185 3.31 14.82 0.55
CA ASP A 185 4.24 15.88 0.91
C ASP A 185 5.50 15.26 1.55
N ALA A 186 6.63 15.93 1.37
CA ALA A 186 7.89 15.60 2.03
C ALA A 186 8.40 16.82 2.79
N LYS A 187 8.60 16.69 4.10
CA LYS A 187 9.02 17.77 4.99
C LYS A 187 10.42 17.51 5.52
N LEU A 188 11.27 18.51 5.48
CA LEU A 188 12.59 18.45 6.11
C LEU A 188 12.53 19.11 7.48
N VAL A 189 12.97 18.36 8.48
CA VAL A 189 13.05 18.76 9.88
C VAL A 189 14.50 18.63 10.33
N ILE A 190 15.04 19.68 10.95
CA ILE A 190 16.38 19.69 11.53
C ILE A 190 16.27 20.11 12.98
N ASN A 191 16.79 19.30 13.90
CA ASN A 191 16.70 19.52 15.35
C ASN A 191 15.28 19.86 15.81
N ASP A 192 14.30 19.07 15.33
CA ASP A 192 12.87 19.22 15.61
C ASP A 192 12.20 20.51 15.07
N VAL A 193 12.89 21.26 14.20
CA VAL A 193 12.35 22.44 13.52
C VAL A 193 12.10 22.13 12.04
N GLU A 194 10.88 22.34 11.55
CA GLU A 194 10.56 22.28 10.11
C GLU A 194 11.30 23.41 9.40
N VAL A 195 12.17 23.06 8.45
CA VAL A 195 12.97 24.04 7.68
C VAL A 195 12.48 24.22 6.26
N ASN A 196 11.90 23.18 5.65
CA ASN A 196 11.40 23.22 4.27
C ASN A 196 10.36 22.11 4.02
N THR A 197 9.51 22.29 3.00
CA THR A 197 8.47 21.34 2.60
C THR A 197 8.30 21.31 1.08
N VAL A 198 8.32 20.12 0.50
CA VAL A 198 7.95 19.84 -0.89
C VAL A 198 6.52 19.31 -0.93
N LYS A 199 5.64 19.97 -1.70
CA LYS A 199 4.24 19.57 -1.86
C LYS A 199 4.00 18.80 -3.16
N GLY A 200 3.09 17.83 -3.13
CA GLY A 200 2.63 17.12 -4.34
C GLY A 200 3.63 16.13 -4.93
N PHE A 201 4.48 15.57 -4.08
CA PHE A 201 5.46 14.52 -4.28
C PHE A 201 6.33 14.65 -5.53
N SER A 202 7.61 15.00 -5.32
CA SER A 202 8.61 15.04 -6.38
C SER A 202 9.98 14.69 -5.80
N VAL A 203 10.46 13.50 -6.13
CA VAL A 203 11.78 13.03 -5.67
C VAL A 203 12.91 14.00 -6.03
N PRO A 204 13.00 14.55 -7.27
CA PRO A 204 14.02 15.54 -7.59
C PRO A 204 13.95 16.80 -6.73
N GLN A 205 12.75 17.27 -6.36
CA GLN A 205 12.59 18.43 -5.49
C GLN A 205 12.99 18.11 -4.04
N VAL A 206 12.80 16.88 -3.58
CA VAL A 206 13.29 16.45 -2.26
C VAL A 206 14.81 16.42 -2.22
N LYS A 207 15.47 15.97 -3.29
CA LYS A 207 16.93 16.06 -3.44
C LYS A 207 17.42 17.50 -3.42
N GLU A 208 16.79 18.37 -4.20
CA GLU A 208 17.14 19.80 -4.25
C GLU A 208 16.98 20.46 -2.88
N MET A 209 15.89 20.15 -2.16
CA MET A 209 15.66 20.63 -0.80
C MET A 209 16.80 20.27 0.17
N LEU A 210 17.31 19.03 0.11
CA LEU A 210 18.47 18.62 0.92
C LEU A 210 19.73 19.39 0.52
N TRP A 211 19.99 19.47 -0.79
CA TRP A 211 21.17 20.16 -1.32
C TRP A 211 21.19 21.65 -0.95
N GLU A 212 20.05 22.34 -1.05
CA GLU A 212 19.91 23.73 -0.64
C GLU A 212 20.24 23.93 0.85
N GLU A 213 19.74 23.07 1.72
CA GLU A 213 20.01 23.17 3.17
C GLU A 213 21.45 22.85 3.53
N TRP A 214 22.07 21.88 2.86
CA TRP A 214 23.51 21.63 3.03
C TRP A 214 24.36 22.79 2.58
N ARG A 215 24.02 23.43 1.44
CA ARG A 215 24.74 24.61 0.95
C ARG A 215 24.60 25.80 1.91
N LYS A 216 23.42 26.02 2.48
CA LYS A 216 23.20 27.10 3.47
C LYS A 216 24.03 26.91 4.75
N ARG A 217 24.36 25.66 5.09
CA ARG A 217 25.09 25.26 6.31
C ARG A 217 26.56 24.92 6.05
N ASP A 218 27.04 25.09 4.82
CA ASP A 218 28.41 24.77 4.38
C ASP A 218 28.83 23.34 4.75
N ILE A 219 27.93 22.36 4.60
CA ILE A 219 28.21 20.94 4.93
C ILE A 219 29.11 20.33 3.83
N PRO A 220 30.35 19.92 4.17
CA PRO A 220 31.27 19.34 3.20
C PRO A 220 30.85 17.92 2.79
N ASP A 221 31.28 17.48 1.61
CA ASP A 221 31.28 16.06 1.26
C ASP A 221 32.34 15.33 2.09
N LEU A 222 32.03 14.10 2.50
CA LEU A 222 32.99 13.21 3.16
C LEU A 222 33.98 12.57 2.18
N GLY A 223 33.77 12.74 0.86
CA GLY A 223 34.75 12.37 -0.16
C GLY A 223 34.89 10.87 -0.38
N PHE A 224 33.78 10.12 -0.40
CA PHE A 224 33.82 8.73 -0.83
C PHE A 224 33.98 8.66 -2.36
N ASP A 225 35.24 8.71 -2.84
CA ASP A 225 35.59 8.26 -4.18
C ASP A 225 35.40 6.73 -4.22
N PHE A 226 34.40 6.25 -4.97
CA PHE A 226 34.26 4.84 -5.32
C PHE A 226 35.10 4.48 -6.55
#